data_AF-A0A514BRA8-F1
#
_entry.id   AF-A0A514BRA8-F1
#
_cell.length_a   1.000
_cell.length_b   1.000
_cell.length_c   1.000
_cell.angle_alpha   90.00
_cell.angle_beta   90.00
_cell.angle_gamma   90.00
#
_symmetry.space_group_name_H-M   'P 1'
#
loop_
_entity.id
_entity.type
_entity.pdbx_description
1 polymer ?
#
loop_
_entity_poly.entity_id
_entity_poly.type
_entity_poly.pdbx_seq_one_letter_code
_entity_poly.pdbx_strand_id
1 'polypeptide(L)'
;MLDRILLGESPTAVFRALIAQNPALSNIDLADMLSDEFPMLTGEAMQLTWHWKAPGKSQGLSDSDLDAGLMNQFAAAGYRLSASDGEA
;
A
#
# COMPACT_ATOMS: atom_id res chain seq x y z
N MET A 1 4.02 3.85 9.79
CA MET A 1 3.38 2.49 9.83
C MET A 1 3.41 1.85 8.45
N LEU A 2 3.39 2.67 7.40
CA LEU A 2 3.54 2.22 6.02
C LEU A 2 4.95 1.68 5.72
N ASP A 3 5.97 2.04 6.51
CA ASP A 3 7.32 1.47 6.43
C ASP A 3 7.35 -0.07 6.48
N ARG A 4 6.34 -0.72 7.08
CA ARG A 4 6.19 -2.19 7.05
C ARG A 4 6.12 -2.76 5.63
N ILE A 5 5.66 -1.97 4.67
CA ILE A 5 5.68 -2.32 3.24
C ILE A 5 7.14 -2.50 2.77
N LEU A 6 8.04 -1.62 3.21
CA LEU A 6 9.47 -1.74 2.93
C LEU A 6 10.11 -2.94 3.63
N LEU A 7 9.53 -3.41 4.73
CA LEU A 7 9.94 -4.63 5.43
C LEU A 7 9.43 -5.92 4.75
N GLY A 8 8.78 -5.81 3.59
CA GLY A 8 8.28 -6.95 2.81
C GLY A 8 6.82 -7.32 3.11
N GLU A 9 6.09 -6.52 3.89
CA GLU A 9 4.67 -6.76 4.12
C GLU A 9 3.81 -6.26 2.96
N SER A 10 2.71 -6.96 2.69
CA SER A 10 1.73 -6.56 1.67
C SER A 10 1.12 -5.19 1.99
N PRO A 11 1.08 -4.25 1.03
CA PRO A 11 0.39 -2.97 1.17
C PRO A 11 -1.03 -3.10 1.72
N THR A 12 -1.80 -4.05 1.23
CA THR A 12 -3.18 -4.33 1.68
C THR A 12 -3.25 -4.77 3.15
N ALA A 13 -2.29 -5.56 3.63
CA ALA A 13 -2.23 -5.98 5.03
C ALA A 13 -1.98 -4.76 5.95
N VAL A 14 -1.06 -3.89 5.55
CA VAL A 14 -0.77 -2.65 6.27
C VAL A 14 -1.97 -1.70 6.24
N PHE A 15 -2.63 -1.53 5.10
CA PHE A 15 -3.85 -0.71 4.97
C PHE A 15 -5.00 -1.26 5.81
N ARG A 16 -5.21 -2.58 5.83
CA ARG A 16 -6.22 -3.21 6.69
C ARG A 16 -5.92 -2.98 8.17
N ALA A 17 -4.66 -3.04 8.58
CA ALA A 17 -4.27 -2.72 9.95
C ALA A 17 -4.48 -1.24 10.31
N LEU A 18 -4.29 -0.32 9.35
CA LEU A 18 -4.62 1.10 9.52
C LEU A 18 -6.13 1.30 9.67
N ILE A 19 -6.94 0.71 8.79
CA ILE A 19 -8.41 0.78 8.86
C ILE A 19 -8.93 0.15 10.15
N ALA A 20 -8.35 -0.95 10.60
CA ALA A 20 -8.74 -1.60 11.85
C ALA A 20 -8.50 -0.71 13.08
N GLN A 21 -7.43 0.10 13.07
CA GLN A 21 -7.15 1.08 14.12
C GLN A 21 -8.01 2.34 13.98
N ASN A 22 -8.28 2.77 12.75
CA ASN A 22 -9.10 3.93 12.45
C ASN A 22 -10.08 3.65 11.30
N PRO A 23 -11.31 3.17 11.62
CA PRO A 23 -12.29 2.79 10.60
C PRO A 23 -12.89 3.99 9.85
N ALA A 24 -12.56 5.23 10.24
CA ALA A 24 -12.92 6.43 9.49
C ALA A 24 -12.01 6.70 8.28
N LEU A 25 -10.89 5.98 8.16
CA LEU A 25 -9.97 6.14 7.02
C LEU A 25 -10.63 5.67 5.73
N SER A 26 -10.67 6.56 4.74
CA SER A 26 -11.06 6.25 3.37
C SER A 26 -9.85 5.84 2.52
N ASN A 27 -10.12 5.28 1.34
CA ASN A 27 -9.06 5.01 0.37
C ASN A 27 -8.29 6.27 -0.05
N ILE A 28 -8.94 7.45 0.00
CA ILE A 28 -8.31 8.73 -0.33
C ILE A 28 -7.31 9.07 0.77
N ASP A 29 -7.72 8.96 2.04
CA ASP A 29 -6.82 9.21 3.18
C ASP A 29 -5.61 8.26 3.15
N LEU A 30 -5.82 6.98 2.83
CA LEU A 30 -4.71 6.03 2.69
C LEU A 30 -3.74 6.40 1.57
N ALA A 31 -4.24 6.90 0.44
CA ALA A 31 -3.41 7.32 -0.68
C ALA A 31 -2.65 8.61 -0.35
N ASP A 32 -3.26 9.55 0.37
CA ASP A 32 -2.61 10.78 0.83
C ASP A 32 -1.50 10.45 1.84
N MET A 33 -1.78 9.55 2.80
CA MET A 33 -0.75 9.04 3.73
C MET A 33 0.40 8.36 2.98
N LEU A 34 0.10 7.59 1.93
CA LEU A 34 1.11 6.95 1.11
C LEU A 34 1.97 7.98 0.36
N SER A 35 1.35 9.03 -0.17
CA SER A 35 2.04 10.14 -0.84
C SER A 35 2.93 10.93 0.11
N ASP A 36 2.49 11.11 1.36
CA ASP A 36 3.22 11.84 2.39
C ASP A 36 4.42 11.04 2.92
N GLU A 37 4.23 9.75 3.25
CA GLU A 37 5.33 8.89 3.72
C GLU A 37 6.31 8.55 2.57
N PHE A 38 5.86 8.46 1.32
CA PHE A 38 6.68 8.04 0.18
C PHE A 38 6.61 9.03 -1.00
N PRO A 39 7.30 10.18 -0.91
CA PRO A 39 7.22 11.25 -1.92
C PRO A 39 7.76 10.86 -3.31
N MET A 40 8.53 9.77 -3.42
CA MET A 40 9.01 9.26 -4.70
C MET A 40 7.98 8.41 -5.45
N LEU A 41 6.85 8.05 -4.83
CA LEU A 41 5.78 7.32 -5.53
C LEU A 41 5.07 8.25 -6.51
N THR A 42 4.71 7.70 -7.67
CA THR A 42 3.98 8.44 -8.70
C THR A 42 2.49 8.47 -8.39
N GLY A 43 1.75 9.39 -9.03
CA GLY A 43 0.29 9.46 -8.94
C GLY A 43 -0.44 8.14 -9.28
N GLU A 44 0.21 7.21 -9.98
CA GLU A 44 -0.31 5.87 -10.25
C GLU A 44 -0.50 5.06 -8.95
N ALA A 45 0.40 5.20 -7.97
CA ALA A 45 0.25 4.54 -6.67
C ALA A 45 -1.00 5.01 -5.91
N MET A 46 -1.32 6.31 -6.00
CA MET A 46 -2.51 6.89 -5.39
C MET A 46 -3.77 6.42 -6.10
N GLN A 47 -3.75 6.37 -7.44
CA GLN A 47 -4.85 5.82 -8.25
C GLN A 47 -5.15 4.37 -7.88
N LEU A 48 -4.12 3.52 -7.81
CA LEU A 48 -4.28 2.12 -7.40
C LEU A 48 -4.95 2.01 -6.03
N THR A 49 -4.49 2.82 -5.07
CA THR A 49 -5.04 2.87 -3.70
C THR A 49 -6.50 3.37 -3.69
N TRP A 50 -6.84 4.38 -4.49
CA TRP A 50 -8.22 4.88 -4.60
C TRP A 50 -9.19 3.81 -5.12
N HIS A 51 -8.77 3.06 -6.14
CA HIS A 51 -9.58 2.01 -6.77
C HIS A 51 -9.62 0.70 -5.98
N TRP A 52 -8.85 0.57 -4.89
CA TRP A 52 -8.82 -0.64 -4.07
C TRP A 52 -10.17 -0.98 -3.44
N LYS A 53 -10.53 -2.27 -3.52
CA LYS A 53 -11.67 -2.86 -2.82
C LYS A 53 -11.35 -3.08 -1.34
N ALA A 54 -11.36 -1.98 -0.58
CA ALA A 54 -11.19 -2.00 0.87
C ALA A 54 -12.28 -2.85 1.57
N PRO A 55 -12.03 -3.30 2.82
CA PRO A 55 -13.01 -4.04 3.61
C PRO A 55 -14.38 -3.33 3.66
N GLY A 56 -15.44 -4.03 3.28
CA GLY A 56 -16.80 -3.46 3.22
C GLY A 56 -17.20 -2.86 1.87
N LYS A 57 -16.29 -2.77 0.89
CA LYS A 57 -16.63 -2.44 -0.51
C LYS A 57 -16.89 -3.71 -1.32
N SER A 58 -17.89 -3.65 -2.21
CA SER A 58 -18.25 -4.76 -3.10
C SER A 58 -17.50 -4.77 -4.45
N GLN A 59 -16.99 -3.61 -4.86
CA GLN A 59 -16.32 -3.39 -6.15
C GLN A 59 -14.97 -2.67 -5.94
N GLY A 60 -14.06 -2.84 -6.91
CA GLY A 60 -12.71 -2.26 -6.90
C GLY A 60 -11.63 -3.28 -7.23
N LEU A 61 -10.39 -2.83 -7.16
CA LEU A 61 -9.16 -3.62 -7.34
C LEU A 61 -9.03 -4.66 -6.22
N SER A 62 -8.68 -5.90 -6.55
CA SER A 62 -8.45 -6.97 -5.58
C SER A 62 -7.21 -6.68 -4.72
N ASP A 63 -7.11 -7.33 -3.57
CA ASP A 63 -5.91 -7.20 -2.71
C ASP A 63 -4.62 -7.57 -3.48
N SER A 64 -4.63 -8.70 -4.19
CA SER A 64 -3.45 -9.16 -4.95
C SER A 64 -3.05 -8.21 -6.08
N ASP A 65 -4.03 -7.62 -6.76
CA ASP A 65 -3.79 -6.64 -7.83
C ASP A 65 -3.24 -5.32 -7.26
N LEU A 66 -3.75 -4.88 -6.10
CA LEU A 66 -3.24 -3.70 -5.40
C LEU A 66 -1.81 -3.92 -4.94
N ASP A 67 -1.56 -5.03 -4.27
CA ASP A 67 -0.24 -5.36 -3.74
C ASP A 67 0.79 -5.41 -4.86
N ALA A 68 0.50 -6.12 -5.95
CA ALA A 68 1.39 -6.19 -7.10
C ALA A 68 1.63 -4.82 -7.75
N GLY A 69 0.57 -4.03 -7.93
CA GLY A 69 0.67 -2.69 -8.50
C GLY A 69 1.53 -1.76 -7.66
N LEU A 70 1.27 -1.69 -6.35
CA LEU A 70 2.03 -0.85 -5.43
C LEU A 70 3.47 -1.32 -5.30
N MET A 71 3.73 -2.62 -5.14
CA MET A 71 5.10 -3.15 -5.08
C MET A 71 5.91 -2.78 -6.33
N ASN A 72 5.30 -2.81 -7.52
CA ASN A 72 5.95 -2.34 -8.74
C ASN A 72 6.26 -0.84 -8.68
N GLN A 73 5.34 0.00 -8.15
CA GLN A 73 5.62 1.42 -7.96
C GLN A 73 6.76 1.67 -6.96
N PHE A 74 6.79 0.93 -5.85
CA PHE A 74 7.87 1.02 -4.87
C PHE A 74 9.23 0.66 -5.49
N ALA A 75 9.28 -0.45 -6.23
CA ALA A 75 10.50 -0.87 -6.94
C ALA A 75 10.92 0.16 -8.00
N ALA A 76 9.98 0.69 -8.79
CA ALA A 76 10.26 1.71 -9.81
C ALA A 76 10.74 3.04 -9.22
N ALA A 77 10.23 3.42 -8.05
CA ALA A 77 10.68 4.59 -7.29
C ALA A 77 12.03 4.38 -6.59
N GLY A 78 12.62 3.18 -6.66
CA GLY A 78 13.91 2.86 -6.06
C GLY A 78 13.86 2.50 -4.58
N TYR A 79 12.68 2.27 -4.01
CA TYR A 79 12.56 1.75 -2.65
C TYR A 79 12.98 0.28 -2.63
N ARG A 80 13.91 -0.07 -1.74
CA ARG A 80 14.26 -1.47 -1.48
C ARG A 80 13.19 -2.09 -0.60
N LEU A 81 12.34 -2.90 -1.20
CA LEU A 81 11.53 -3.86 -0.47
C LEU A 81 12.51 -4.90 0.08
N SER A 82 12.68 -4.92 1.40
CA SER A 82 13.44 -5.96 2.09
C SER A 82 12.65 -7.25 2.00
N ALA A 83 12.74 -7.93 0.86
CA ALA A 83 12.48 -9.36 0.80
C ALA A 83 13.56 -9.99 1.67
N SER A 84 13.19 -10.37 2.89
CA SER A 84 14.03 -10.97 3.93
C SER A 84 15.32 -11.52 3.34
N ASP A 85 16.40 -10.73 3.45
CA ASP A 85 17.74 -11.23 3.19
C ASP A 85 17.91 -12.40 4.16
N GLY A 86 18.10 -13.59 3.61
CA GLY A 86 18.04 -14.84 4.34
C GLY A 86 18.93 -14.79 5.57
N GLU A 87 18.35 -15.04 6.75
CA GLU A 87 19.15 -15.42 7.90
C GLU A 87 19.83 -16.76 7.59
N ALA A 88 21.15 -16.74 7.80
CA ALA A 88 22.15 -17.74 7.45
C ALA A 88 22.06 -19.06 8.23
#